data_AF-A0A5S9ME49-F1
#
_entry.id   AF-A0A5S9ME49-F1
#
_cell.length_a   1.000
_cell.length_b   1.000
_cell.length_c   1.000
_cell.angle_alpha   90.00
_cell.angle_beta   90.00
_cell.angle_gamma   90.00
#
_symmetry.space_group_name_H-M   'P 1'
#
loop_
_entity.id
_entity.type
_entity.pdbx_description
1 polymer ?
#
loop_
_entity_poly.entity_id
_entity_poly.type
_entity_poly.pdbx_seq_one_letter_code
_entity_poly.pdbx_strand_id
1 'polypeptide(L)'
;MSKPHLQATNGQAKNAASSDFRDTSISLKAKDQSTRTLDTHFKTNPNQQATNKTVFLTFDDGPSATSNQLLNVLKAHHVKATFFMLGPQIQAHQSAVKRLYQEGHQLGLHGMTHDINLFYQNSESPANEMREAQRILASVTGVYSRLVRTPLAVFQI
;
A
#
# COMPACT_ATOMS: atom_id res chain seq x y z
N MET A 1 -16.63 -33.17 -49.26
CA MET A 1 -16.10 -33.29 -47.89
C MET A 1 -14.68 -32.75 -47.91
N SER A 2 -14.48 -31.54 -47.40
CA SER A 2 -13.25 -30.77 -47.56
C SER A 2 -12.33 -30.92 -46.36
N LYS A 3 -11.05 -31.23 -46.62
CA LYS A 3 -9.87 -30.53 -46.08
C LYS A 3 -8.57 -31.16 -46.60
N PRO A 4 -7.66 -30.39 -47.21
CA PRO A 4 -6.31 -30.85 -47.53
C PRO A 4 -5.34 -30.61 -46.38
N HIS A 5 -4.35 -31.50 -46.32
CA HIS A 5 -3.14 -31.50 -45.50
C HIS A 5 -2.10 -30.54 -46.09
N LEU A 6 -1.45 -29.73 -45.26
CA LEU A 6 -0.27 -28.94 -45.62
C LEU A 6 0.72 -28.92 -44.44
N GLN A 7 1.96 -29.24 -44.78
CA GLN A 7 3.15 -29.34 -43.93
C GLN A 7 4.08 -28.15 -44.23
N ALA A 8 5.08 -27.93 -43.35
CA ALA A 8 6.20 -26.94 -43.36
C ALA A 8 6.01 -25.79 -42.34
N THR A 9 6.98 -25.37 -41.51
CA THR A 9 8.44 -25.64 -41.40
C THR A 9 8.94 -25.30 -39.99
N ASN A 10 10.01 -26.00 -39.60
CA ASN A 10 10.80 -25.84 -38.39
C ASN A 10 11.87 -24.74 -38.60
N GLY A 11 12.07 -23.83 -37.64
CA GLY A 11 13.07 -22.77 -37.69
C GLY A 11 13.63 -22.49 -36.30
N GLN A 12 14.76 -23.13 -36.00
CA GLN A 12 15.56 -22.90 -34.79
C GLN A 12 16.35 -21.60 -34.90
N ALA A 13 16.51 -20.89 -33.78
CA ALA A 13 17.69 -20.09 -33.52
C ALA A 13 18.04 -20.18 -32.02
N LYS A 14 19.07 -20.98 -31.74
CA LYS A 14 19.86 -20.94 -30.51
C LYS A 14 20.84 -19.76 -30.63
N ASN A 15 21.15 -19.09 -29.52
CA ASN A 15 22.54 -18.75 -29.18
C ASN A 15 22.66 -18.40 -27.70
N ALA A 16 23.62 -19.05 -27.05
CA ALA A 16 24.08 -18.84 -25.69
C ALA A 16 25.45 -18.15 -25.74
N ALA A 17 25.71 -17.24 -24.79
CA ALA A 17 27.02 -16.80 -24.29
C ALA A 17 26.73 -15.71 -23.23
N SER A 18 26.86 -15.96 -21.92
CA SER A 18 28.08 -16.06 -21.10
C SER A 18 28.75 -14.72 -20.76
N SER A 19 29.06 -14.61 -19.46
CA SER A 19 30.11 -13.82 -18.79
C SER A 19 30.02 -12.29 -18.73
N ASP A 20 30.00 -11.83 -17.47
CA ASP A 20 30.72 -10.66 -16.92
C ASP A 20 30.44 -9.28 -17.51
N PHE A 21 29.77 -8.43 -16.72
CA PHE A 21 30.07 -7.01 -16.75
C PHE A 21 30.11 -6.38 -15.35
N ARG A 22 31.21 -5.67 -15.17
CA ARG A 22 31.84 -5.21 -13.94
C ARG A 22 31.11 -4.04 -13.28
N ASP A 23 31.33 -3.96 -11.98
CA ASP A 23 31.39 -2.73 -11.19
C ASP A 23 31.82 -1.53 -12.05
N THR A 24 30.92 -0.57 -12.21
CA THR A 24 31.27 0.78 -12.65
C THR A 24 30.58 1.76 -11.72
N SER A 25 31.29 2.09 -10.66
CA SER A 25 31.10 3.29 -9.85
C SER A 25 31.04 4.53 -10.75
N ILE A 26 29.83 5.02 -11.02
CA ILE A 26 29.64 6.35 -11.61
C ILE A 26 29.33 7.31 -10.46
N SER A 27 30.38 8.02 -10.05
CA SER A 27 30.29 9.16 -9.15
C SER A 27 29.57 10.31 -9.86
N LEU A 28 28.33 10.58 -9.45
CA LEU A 28 27.64 11.83 -9.76
C LEU A 28 27.40 12.58 -8.46
N LYS A 29 28.29 13.52 -8.16
CA LYS A 29 28.01 14.62 -7.24
C LYS A 29 27.01 15.55 -7.92
N ALA A 30 25.76 15.52 -7.48
CA ALA A 30 24.82 16.61 -7.69
C ALA A 30 24.08 16.89 -6.38
N LYS A 31 24.29 18.10 -5.89
CA LYS A 31 23.74 18.71 -4.70
C LYS A 31 22.42 19.35 -5.13
N ASP A 32 21.31 18.96 -4.50
CA ASP A 32 20.24 19.83 -3.97
C ASP A 32 18.83 19.21 -4.02
N GLN A 33 18.03 19.68 -3.07
CA GLN A 33 16.92 19.09 -2.32
C GLN A 33 15.60 18.90 -3.08
N SER A 34 14.89 17.80 -2.79
CA SER A 34 13.44 17.76 -2.49
C SER A 34 12.85 16.36 -2.70
N THR A 35 13.26 15.39 -1.87
CA THR A 35 12.41 14.22 -1.56
C THR A 35 11.90 14.43 -0.15
N ARG A 36 10.72 15.04 0.01
CA ARG A 36 10.02 15.09 1.30
C ARG A 36 9.52 13.68 1.63
N THR A 37 10.38 12.89 2.26
CA THR A 37 9.98 11.72 3.05
C THR A 37 9.10 12.22 4.19
N LEU A 38 7.82 11.83 4.17
CA LEU A 38 6.85 12.08 5.24
C LEU A 38 7.14 11.14 6.42
N ASP A 39 8.27 11.32 7.10
CA ASP A 39 8.67 10.51 8.27
C ASP A 39 8.91 11.40 9.52
N THR A 40 8.15 12.48 9.70
CA THR A 40 8.27 13.34 10.89
C THR A 40 6.93 13.66 11.53
N HIS A 41 6.32 12.74 12.28
CA HIS A 41 5.37 13.15 13.35
C HIS A 41 5.29 12.26 14.59
N PHE A 42 6.17 11.28 14.77
CA PHE A 42 6.39 10.66 16.08
C PHE A 42 7.87 10.76 16.46
N LYS A 43 8.25 11.85 17.14
CA LYS A 43 9.54 11.92 17.84
C LYS A 43 9.43 11.08 19.11
N THR A 44 9.78 9.80 19.04
CA THR A 44 9.99 9.01 20.26
C THR A 44 11.42 9.29 20.74
N ASN A 45 11.54 9.80 21.97
CA ASN A 45 12.85 9.98 22.61
C ASN A 45 13.23 8.63 23.22
N PRO A 46 14.29 7.95 22.74
CA PRO A 46 14.62 6.56 23.12
C PRO A 46 15.04 6.42 24.60
N ASN A 47 15.18 7.53 25.33
CA ASN A 47 15.56 7.55 26.74
C ASN A 47 14.42 7.95 27.69
N GLN A 48 13.18 8.06 27.20
CA GLN A 48 12.00 8.18 28.07
C GLN A 48 11.52 6.80 28.47
N GLN A 49 11.74 6.42 29.74
CA GLN A 49 11.02 5.31 30.34
C GLN A 49 9.52 5.49 30.07
N ALA A 50 8.86 4.44 29.58
CA ALA A 50 7.45 4.44 29.20
C ALA A 50 6.54 4.61 30.43
N THR A 51 6.47 5.82 30.97
CA THR A 51 5.60 6.18 32.10
C THR A 51 4.20 6.57 31.63
N ASN A 52 4.01 6.79 30.33
CA ASN A 52 2.73 7.13 29.74
C ASN A 52 2.05 5.89 29.15
N LYS A 53 0.94 5.46 29.77
CA LYS A 53 0.02 4.46 29.22
C LYS A 53 -0.54 4.99 27.89
N THR A 54 0.03 4.52 26.78
CA THR A 54 -0.32 4.96 25.43
C THR A 54 -1.16 3.89 24.74
N VAL A 55 -2.27 4.29 24.11
CA VAL A 55 -3.14 3.42 23.30
C VAL A 55 -3.19 3.96 21.88
N PHE A 56 -3.09 3.08 20.89
CA PHE A 56 -3.23 3.42 19.48
C PHE A 56 -4.58 2.94 18.97
N LEU A 57 -5.42 3.87 18.51
CA LEU A 57 -6.69 3.53 17.89
C LEU A 57 -6.47 3.21 16.41
N THR A 58 -6.96 2.05 15.97
CA THR A 58 -6.93 1.64 14.58
C THR A 58 -8.31 1.19 14.13
N PHE A 59 -8.70 1.55 12.90
CA PHE A 59 -9.97 1.18 12.29
C PHE A 59 -9.71 0.49 10.96
N ASP A 60 -10.38 -0.64 10.74
CA ASP A 60 -10.26 -1.44 9.53
C ASP A 60 -11.52 -1.25 8.66
N ASP A 61 -11.49 -1.78 7.44
CA ASP A 61 -12.59 -1.86 6.46
C ASP A 61 -13.17 -0.55 5.92
N GLY A 62 -12.84 0.59 6.53
CA GLY A 62 -13.34 1.90 6.11
C GLY A 62 -12.68 2.45 4.84
N PRO A 63 -13.05 3.69 4.45
CA PRO A 63 -14.12 4.51 5.03
C PRO A 63 -15.52 3.99 4.70
N SER A 64 -16.54 4.52 5.37
CA SER A 64 -17.95 4.18 5.16
C SER A 64 -18.82 5.43 5.31
N ALA A 65 -20.14 5.28 5.16
CA ALA A 65 -21.10 6.37 5.36
C ALA A 65 -20.97 7.08 6.72
N THR A 66 -20.52 6.38 7.76
CA THR A 66 -20.39 6.92 9.13
C THR A 66 -19.01 7.49 9.44
N SER A 67 -18.02 7.38 8.53
CA SER A 67 -16.65 7.84 8.80
C SER A 67 -16.56 9.31 9.17
N ASN A 68 -17.39 10.18 8.59
CA ASN A 68 -17.40 11.60 8.94
C ASN A 68 -17.85 11.86 10.39
N GLN A 69 -18.77 11.05 10.91
CA GLN A 69 -19.22 11.14 12.30
C GLN A 69 -18.10 10.69 13.24
N LEU A 70 -17.40 9.60 12.91
CA LEU A 70 -16.23 9.15 13.66
C LEU A 70 -15.12 10.21 13.67
N LEU A 71 -14.83 10.85 12.53
CA LEU A 71 -13.83 11.92 12.45
C LEU A 71 -14.20 13.14 13.30
N ASN A 72 -15.49 13.48 13.40
CA ASN A 72 -15.94 14.54 14.30
C ASN A 72 -15.63 14.20 15.77
N VAL A 73 -15.85 12.95 16.19
CA VAL A 73 -15.53 12.50 17.55
C VAL A 73 -14.02 12.55 17.79
N LEU A 74 -13.21 11.99 16.89
CA LEU A 74 -11.75 12.02 17.01
C LEU A 74 -11.20 13.45 17.10
N LYS A 75 -11.73 14.36 16.27
CA LYS A 75 -11.38 15.78 16.29
C LYS A 75 -11.76 16.46 17.60
N ALA A 76 -12.98 16.21 18.12
CA ALA A 76 -13.44 16.79 19.38
C ALA A 76 -12.57 16.39 20.57
N HIS A 77 -12.04 15.16 20.55
CA HIS A 77 -11.13 14.65 21.57
C HIS A 77 -9.64 14.90 21.26
N HIS A 78 -9.31 15.60 20.18
CA HIS A 78 -7.93 15.86 19.73
C HIS A 78 -7.09 14.58 19.53
N VAL A 79 -7.75 13.48 19.13
CA VAL A 79 -7.11 12.17 18.95
C VAL A 79 -6.78 11.92 17.48
N LYS A 80 -5.58 11.40 17.21
CA LYS A 80 -5.19 10.83 15.91
C LYS A 80 -5.33 9.31 15.94
N ALA A 81 -5.61 8.72 14.80
CA ALA A 81 -5.85 7.29 14.64
C ALA A 81 -5.29 6.80 13.30
N THR A 82 -5.17 5.49 13.16
CA THR A 82 -4.74 4.84 11.91
C THR A 82 -5.93 4.14 11.25
N PHE A 83 -6.09 4.30 9.95
CA PHE A 83 -7.19 3.70 9.20
C PHE A 83 -6.63 2.76 8.14
N PHE A 84 -6.88 1.46 8.27
CA PHE A 84 -6.56 0.46 7.25
C PHE A 84 -7.75 0.30 6.33
N MET A 85 -7.63 0.84 5.11
CA MET A 85 -8.76 1.02 4.21
C MET A 85 -8.73 0.04 3.04
N LEU A 86 -9.91 -0.40 2.63
CA LEU A 86 -10.09 -1.21 1.42
C LEU A 86 -10.12 -0.31 0.18
N GLY A 87 -9.47 -0.72 -0.90
CA GLY A 87 -9.45 0.04 -2.15
C GLY A 87 -10.84 0.48 -2.67
N PRO A 88 -11.85 -0.42 -2.71
CA PRO A 88 -13.21 -0.04 -3.09
C PRO A 88 -13.80 1.07 -2.22
N GLN A 89 -13.50 1.07 -0.92
CA GLN A 89 -13.99 2.08 0.03
C GLN A 89 -13.27 3.41 -0.11
N ILE A 90 -11.95 3.38 -0.40
CA ILE A 90 -11.19 4.59 -0.75
C ILE A 90 -11.82 5.27 -1.97
N GLN A 91 -12.17 4.47 -3.00
CA GLN A 91 -12.78 4.97 -4.23
C GLN A 91 -14.20 5.52 -4.00
N ALA A 92 -15.01 4.84 -3.19
CA ALA A 92 -16.39 5.25 -2.90
C ALA A 92 -16.47 6.48 -1.98
N HIS A 93 -15.49 6.69 -1.10
CA HIS A 93 -15.54 7.69 -0.04
C HIS A 93 -14.37 8.69 -0.08
N GLN A 94 -14.00 9.15 -1.28
CA GLN A 94 -12.83 10.01 -1.49
C GLN A 94 -12.79 11.28 -0.63
N SER A 95 -13.95 11.90 -0.36
CA SER A 95 -14.04 13.08 0.50
C SER A 95 -13.63 12.76 1.95
N ALA A 96 -14.04 11.61 2.48
CA ALA A 96 -13.64 11.14 3.80
C ALA A 96 -12.14 10.79 3.84
N VAL A 97 -11.59 10.17 2.78
CA VAL A 97 -10.14 9.88 2.67
C VAL A 97 -9.31 11.16 2.66
N LYS A 98 -9.72 12.16 1.89
CA LYS A 98 -9.04 13.47 1.86
C LYS A 98 -9.09 14.14 3.23
N ARG A 99 -10.22 14.05 3.92
CA ARG A 99 -10.38 14.56 5.28
C ARG A 99 -9.49 13.83 6.28
N LEU A 100 -9.40 12.49 6.21
CA LEU A 100 -8.49 11.68 7.02
C LEU A 100 -7.05 12.19 6.89
N TYR A 101 -6.59 12.41 5.66
CA TYR A 101 -5.27 12.95 5.37
C TYR A 101 -5.08 14.36 5.93
N GLN A 102 -6.01 15.27 5.63
CA GLN A 102 -5.95 16.68 6.03
C GLN A 102 -6.01 16.87 7.55
N GLU A 103 -6.74 16.01 8.26
CA GLU A 103 -6.83 16.04 9.71
C GLU A 103 -5.66 15.30 10.38
N GLY A 104 -4.68 14.78 9.63
CA GLY A 104 -3.45 14.20 10.16
C GLY A 104 -3.62 12.79 10.73
N HIS A 105 -4.61 12.04 10.27
CA HIS A 105 -4.71 10.61 10.55
C HIS A 105 -3.73 9.81 9.68
N GLN A 106 -3.32 8.65 10.17
CA GLN A 106 -2.46 7.78 9.41
C GLN A 106 -3.29 6.89 8.47
N LEU A 107 -2.89 6.81 7.21
CA LEU A 107 -3.56 6.02 6.19
C LEU A 107 -2.80 4.71 6.00
N GLY A 108 -3.49 3.58 6.09
CA GLY A 108 -2.97 2.24 5.84
C GLY A 108 -3.81 1.51 4.81
N LEU A 109 -3.26 0.45 4.22
CA LEU A 109 -3.91 -0.37 3.21
C LEU A 109 -4.42 -1.67 3.82
N HIS A 110 -5.63 -2.07 3.42
CA HIS A 110 -6.27 -3.33 3.83
C HIS A 110 -6.60 -4.27 2.66
N GLY A 111 -5.99 -4.03 1.49
CA GLY A 111 -6.26 -4.80 0.27
C GLY A 111 -7.48 -4.31 -0.50
N MET A 112 -8.06 -5.20 -1.30
CA MET A 112 -9.16 -4.92 -2.23
C MET A 112 -10.41 -5.73 -1.89
N THR A 113 -10.27 -7.03 -1.71
CA THR A 113 -11.41 -7.97 -1.71
C THR A 113 -11.97 -8.23 -0.31
N HIS A 114 -11.10 -8.24 0.70
CA HIS A 114 -11.41 -8.74 2.05
C HIS A 114 -12.00 -10.17 2.03
N ASP A 115 -11.67 -10.96 1.00
CA ASP A 115 -12.03 -12.38 0.88
C ASP A 115 -10.76 -13.22 1.03
N ILE A 116 -10.73 -14.11 2.02
CA ILE A 116 -9.56 -14.93 2.32
C ILE A 116 -9.12 -15.82 1.14
N ASN A 117 -10.07 -16.31 0.35
CA ASN A 117 -9.79 -17.21 -0.77
C ASN A 117 -9.18 -16.46 -1.96
N LEU A 118 -9.57 -15.20 -2.15
CA LEU A 118 -9.02 -14.34 -3.20
C LEU A 118 -7.69 -13.73 -2.75
N PHE A 119 -7.64 -13.23 -1.52
CA PHE A 119 -6.47 -12.58 -0.96
C PHE A 119 -5.27 -13.54 -0.86
N TYR A 120 -5.50 -14.81 -0.49
CA TYR A 120 -4.47 -15.84 -0.41
C TYR A 120 -4.54 -16.87 -1.55
N GLN A 121 -5.14 -16.52 -2.69
CA GLN A 121 -5.28 -17.45 -3.82
C GLN A 121 -3.93 -17.97 -4.34
N ASN A 122 -2.88 -17.14 -4.26
CA ASN A 122 -1.50 -17.48 -4.60
C ASN A 122 -0.52 -16.55 -3.86
N SER A 123 0.78 -16.81 -3.97
CA SER A 123 1.84 -16.06 -3.28
C SER A 123 1.90 -14.57 -3.63
N GLU A 124 1.43 -14.18 -4.83
CA GLU A 124 1.45 -12.79 -5.30
C GLU A 124 0.16 -12.03 -5.00
N SER A 125 -0.95 -12.73 -4.72
CA SER A 125 -2.27 -12.12 -4.49
C SER A 125 -2.25 -11.02 -3.41
N PRO A 126 -1.66 -11.21 -2.21
CA PRO A 126 -1.61 -10.17 -1.20
C PRO A 126 -0.89 -8.90 -1.68
N ALA A 127 0.26 -9.08 -2.35
CA ALA A 127 1.06 -7.97 -2.83
C ALA A 127 0.36 -7.24 -3.98
N ASN A 128 -0.35 -7.96 -4.86
CA ASN A 128 -1.15 -7.38 -5.93
C ASN A 128 -2.30 -6.53 -5.38
N GLU A 129 -3.07 -7.04 -4.43
CA GLU A 129 -4.16 -6.29 -3.80
C GLU A 129 -3.64 -5.02 -3.10
N MET A 130 -2.53 -5.12 -2.37
CA MET A 130 -1.94 -3.95 -1.71
C MET A 130 -1.41 -2.93 -2.73
N ARG A 131 -0.77 -3.36 -3.81
CA ARG A 131 -0.33 -2.46 -4.90
C ARG A 131 -1.51 -1.74 -5.55
N GLU A 132 -2.63 -2.42 -5.74
CA GLU A 132 -3.83 -1.82 -6.30
C GLU A 132 -4.46 -0.80 -5.35
N ALA A 133 -4.68 -1.17 -4.08
CA ALA A 133 -5.15 -0.25 -3.05
C ALA A 133 -4.24 0.98 -2.92
N GLN A 134 -2.92 0.79 -3.04
CA GLN A 134 -1.94 1.88 -3.02
C GLN A 134 -2.10 2.86 -4.18
N ARG A 135 -2.38 2.36 -5.40
CA ARG A 135 -2.64 3.23 -6.57
C ARG A 135 -3.90 4.06 -6.38
N ILE A 136 -4.96 3.46 -5.83
CA ILE A 136 -6.21 4.16 -5.54
C ILE A 136 -6.00 5.22 -4.45
N LEU A 137 -5.27 4.89 -3.37
CA LEU A 137 -4.94 5.87 -2.33
C LEU A 137 -4.17 7.06 -2.91
N ALA A 138 -3.14 6.78 -3.71
CA ALA A 138 -2.32 7.80 -4.34
C ALA A 138 -3.13 8.68 -5.31
N SER A 139 -4.07 8.13 -6.07
CA SER A 139 -4.91 8.92 -6.98
C SER A 139 -5.86 9.88 -6.24
N VAL A 140 -6.30 9.52 -5.03
CA VAL A 140 -7.22 10.34 -4.23
C VAL A 140 -6.50 11.40 -3.41
N THR A 141 -5.32 11.08 -2.89
CA THR A 141 -4.62 11.89 -1.87
C THR A 141 -3.26 12.43 -2.30
N GLY A 142 -2.66 11.87 -3.35
CA GLY A 142 -1.28 12.14 -3.75
C GLY A 142 -0.22 11.51 -2.84
N VAL A 143 -0.60 10.68 -1.86
CA VAL A 143 0.35 10.06 -0.92
C VAL A 143 0.47 8.55 -1.07
N TYR A 144 1.65 8.04 -0.71
CA TYR A 144 1.94 6.62 -0.62
C TYR A 144 2.01 6.19 0.85
N SER A 145 1.37 5.06 1.19
CA SER A 145 1.42 4.49 2.53
C SER A 145 2.51 3.43 2.61
N ARG A 146 3.13 3.32 3.79
CA ARG A 146 4.02 2.21 4.15
C ARG A 146 3.36 1.25 5.14
N LEU A 147 2.09 1.49 5.48
CA LEU A 147 1.36 0.70 6.45
C LEU A 147 0.38 -0.21 5.74
N VAL A 148 0.47 -1.48 6.06
CA VAL A 148 -0.47 -2.50 5.60
C VAL A 148 -0.96 -3.30 6.80
N ARG A 149 -2.20 -3.76 6.72
CA ARG A 149 -2.74 -4.80 7.60
C ARG A 149 -3.44 -5.79 6.69
N THR A 150 -3.17 -7.07 6.82
CA THR A 150 -3.83 -8.09 6.00
C THR A 150 -5.24 -8.39 6.53
N PRO A 151 -6.23 -8.62 5.66
CA PRO A 151 -7.54 -9.12 6.07
C PRO A 151 -7.44 -10.35 6.97
N LEU A 152 -8.28 -10.39 8.01
CA LEU A 152 -8.44 -11.49 8.96
C LEU A 152 -7.18 -11.91 9.76
N ALA A 153 -6.12 -11.09 9.73
CA ALA A 153 -4.87 -11.29 10.49
C ALA A 153 -4.21 -12.67 10.31
N VAL A 154 -4.53 -13.41 9.24
CA VAL A 154 -3.91 -14.71 8.96
C VAL A 154 -2.53 -14.47 8.37
N PHE A 155 -1.50 -14.54 9.20
CA PHE A 155 -0.13 -14.65 8.71
C PHE A 155 0.14 -16.14 8.44
N GLN A 156 0.30 -16.52 7.17
CA GLN A 156 0.98 -17.76 6.84
C GLN A 156 2.49 -17.47 6.83
N ILE A 157 3.17 -18.01 7.82
CA ILE A 157 4.65 -18.13 7.90
C ILE A 157 5.09 -19.38 7.15
#